data_AF-A0A418YJN8-F1
#
_entry.id   AF-A0A418YJN8-F1
#
_cell.length_a   1.000
_cell.length_b   1.000
_cell.length_c   1.000
_cell.angle_alpha   90.00
_cell.angle_beta   90.00
_cell.angle_gamma   90.00
#
_symmetry.space_group_name_H-M   'P 1'
#
loop_
_entity.id
_entity.type
_entity.pdbx_description
1 polymer ?
#
loop_
_entity_poly.entity_id
_entity_poly.type
_entity_poly.pdbx_seq_one_letter_code
_entity_poly.pdbx_strand_id
1 'polypeptide(L)'
;MEDVIRIAQQLNKAGQKPTVALVKAKLSPGYPLPKIIAALKNWQSHPDLTEQAEENKASIDSDQTSATAAPAPISVDQLIKLQISQYIEQQVTPQITELQQQIADLKAQLAAKE
;
A
#
# COMPACT_ATOMS: atom_id res chain seq x y z
N MET A 1 -13.27 2.92 -6.91
CA MET A 1 -11.99 2.43 -7.47
C MET A 1 -11.62 1.10 -6.84
N GLU A 2 -11.97 0.98 -5.56
CA GLU A 2 -12.01 -0.22 -4.72
C GLU A 2 -12.61 -1.44 -5.46
N ASP A 3 -13.70 -1.26 -6.20
CA ASP A 3 -14.36 -2.35 -6.95
C ASP A 3 -13.43 -3.03 -7.99
N VAL A 4 -12.60 -2.23 -8.67
CA VAL A 4 -11.70 -2.72 -9.73
C VAL A 4 -10.57 -3.55 -9.13
N ILE A 5 -10.02 -3.10 -7.99
CA ILE A 5 -8.96 -3.80 -7.26
C ILE A 5 -9.48 -5.12 -6.71
N ARG A 6 -10.67 -5.12 -6.08
CA ARG A 6 -11.30 -6.32 -5.52
C ARG A 6 -11.54 -7.39 -6.59
N ILE A 7 -12.04 -6.98 -7.76
CA ILE A 7 -12.24 -7.90 -8.89
C ILE A 7 -10.91 -8.40 -9.44
N ALA A 8 -9.88 -7.54 -9.52
CA ALA A 8 -8.56 -7.94 -9.98
C ALA A 8 -7.92 -8.99 -9.06
N GLN A 9 -8.05 -8.82 -7.74
CA GLN A 9 -7.62 -9.81 -6.75
C GLN A 9 -8.38 -11.14 -6.90
N GLN A 10 -9.70 -11.09 -7.06
CA GLN A 10 -10.52 -12.30 -7.19
C GLN A 10 -10.13 -13.11 -8.44
N LEU A 11 -9.85 -12.43 -9.55
CA LEU A 11 -9.36 -13.07 -10.77
C LEU A 11 -7.98 -13.69 -10.54
N ASN A 12 -7.08 -12.98 -9.86
CA ASN A 12 -5.74 -13.49 -9.54
C ASN A 12 -5.77 -14.71 -8.61
N LYS A 13 -6.61 -14.69 -7.56
CA LYS A 13 -6.86 -15.84 -6.67
C LYS A 13 -7.45 -17.03 -7.43
N ALA A 14 -8.20 -16.78 -8.50
CA ALA A 14 -8.72 -17.81 -9.40
C ALA A 14 -7.69 -18.28 -10.47
N GLY A 15 -6.44 -17.83 -10.40
CA GLY A 15 -5.38 -18.17 -11.36
C GLY A 15 -5.53 -17.47 -12.72
N GLN A 16 -6.47 -16.54 -12.86
CA GLN A 16 -6.70 -15.78 -14.08
C GLN A 16 -6.02 -14.42 -14.01
N LYS A 17 -5.27 -14.05 -15.06
CA LYS A 17 -4.66 -12.73 -15.14
C LYS A 17 -5.76 -11.66 -15.25
N PRO A 18 -5.88 -10.72 -14.31
CA PRO A 18 -6.89 -9.68 -14.41
C PRO A 18 -6.55 -8.75 -15.56
N THR A 19 -7.44 -8.72 -16.56
CA THR A 19 -7.33 -7.83 -17.73
C THR A 19 -8.43 -6.79 -17.68
N VAL A 20 -8.22 -5.66 -18.37
CA VAL A 20 -9.22 -4.58 -18.47
C VAL A 20 -10.56 -5.11 -18.98
N ALA A 21 -10.56 -6.06 -19.92
CA ALA A 21 -11.78 -6.67 -20.44
C ALA A 21 -12.51 -7.52 -19.39
N LEU A 22 -11.80 -8.39 -18.67
CA LEU A 22 -12.38 -9.25 -17.63
C LEU A 22 -12.92 -8.42 -16.46
N VAL A 23 -12.17 -7.40 -16.05
CA VAL A 23 -12.59 -6.53 -14.96
C VAL A 23 -13.77 -5.66 -15.39
N LYS A 24 -13.76 -5.10 -16.61
CA LYS A 24 -14.91 -4.36 -17.17
C LYS A 24 -16.17 -5.21 -17.29
N ALA A 25 -16.04 -6.50 -17.64
CA ALA A 25 -17.18 -7.43 -17.75
C ALA A 25 -17.81 -7.77 -16.38
N LYS A 26 -17.07 -7.62 -15.29
CA LYS A 26 -17.51 -7.89 -13.91
C LYS A 26 -17.95 -6.64 -13.15
N LEU A 27 -17.62 -5.44 -13.65
CA LEU A 27 -18.07 -4.16 -13.10
C LEU A 27 -19.41 -3.71 -13.70
N SER A 28 -20.17 -2.93 -12.94
CA SER A 28 -21.43 -2.36 -13.40
C SER A 28 -21.24 -1.46 -14.63
N PRO A 29 -22.18 -1.50 -15.59
CA PRO A 29 -22.14 -0.64 -16.77
C PRO A 29 -22.22 0.82 -16.35
N GLY A 30 -21.29 1.65 -16.85
CA GLY A 30 -21.16 3.06 -16.48
C GLY A 30 -19.86 3.44 -15.75
N TYR A 31 -19.00 2.47 -15.43
CA TYR A 31 -17.69 2.78 -14.84
C TYR A 31 -16.73 3.38 -15.90
N PRO A 32 -16.10 4.55 -15.64
CA PRO A 32 -15.24 5.21 -16.61
C PRO A 32 -13.94 4.42 -16.85
N LEU A 33 -13.64 4.15 -18.13
CA LEU A 33 -12.46 3.38 -18.56
C LEU A 33 -11.13 3.88 -17.96
N PRO A 34 -10.87 5.20 -17.84
CA PRO A 34 -9.64 5.69 -17.22
C PRO A 34 -9.49 5.26 -15.76
N LYS A 35 -10.58 5.17 -14.99
CA LYS A 35 -10.54 4.69 -13.59
C LYS A 35 -10.22 3.20 -13.51
N ILE A 36 -10.74 2.41 -14.46
CA ILE A 36 -10.43 0.97 -14.54
C ILE A 36 -8.94 0.79 -14.81
N ILE A 37 -8.40 1.49 -15.81
CA ILE A 37 -6.98 1.38 -16.19
C ILE A 37 -6.06 1.81 -15.05
N ALA A 38 -6.35 2.96 -14.41
CA ALA A 38 -5.54 3.47 -13.31
C ALA A 38 -5.50 2.49 -12.12
N ALA A 39 -6.65 1.91 -11.77
CA ALA A 39 -6.73 0.95 -10.68
C ALA A 39 -6.02 -0.36 -11.03
N LEU A 40 -6.18 -0.84 -12.26
CA LEU A 40 -5.55 -2.08 -12.72
C LEU A 40 -4.02 -1.93 -12.80
N LYS A 41 -3.52 -0.77 -13.24
CA LYS A 41 -2.08 -0.44 -13.25
C LYS A 41 -1.53 -0.44 -11.80
N ASN A 42 -2.26 0.18 -10.87
CA ASN A 42 -1.90 0.18 -9.46
C ASN A 42 -1.81 -1.25 -8.88
N TRP A 43 -2.80 -2.09 -9.20
CA TRP A 43 -2.81 -3.50 -8.77
C TRP A 43 -1.63 -4.29 -9.39
N GLN A 44 -1.30 -4.06 -10.65
CA GLN A 44 -0.19 -4.74 -11.33
C GLN A 44 1.18 -4.38 -10.74
N SER A 45 1.36 -3.14 -10.28
CA SER A 45 2.57 -2.70 -9.59
C SER A 45 2.72 -3.36 -8.20
N HIS A 46 1.60 -3.77 -7.59
CA HIS A 46 1.57 -4.26 -6.21
C HIS A 46 0.51 -5.37 -6.01
N PRO A 47 0.66 -6.55 -6.62
CA PRO A 47 -0.34 -7.61 -6.57
C PRO A 47 -0.49 -8.24 -5.16
N ASP A 48 0.56 -8.23 -4.35
CA ASP A 48 0.61 -8.78 -2.98
C ASP A 48 0.18 -7.79 -1.88
N LEU A 49 0.35 -6.47 -2.08
CA LEU A 49 0.12 -5.45 -1.04
C LEU A 49 -1.35 -5.05 -0.86
N THR A 50 -2.27 -5.63 -1.62
CA THR A 50 -3.68 -5.19 -1.62
C THR A 50 -4.53 -5.85 -0.52
N GLU A 51 -3.93 -6.65 0.37
CA GLU A 51 -4.60 -7.11 1.61
C GLU A 51 -4.66 -6.03 2.71
N GLN A 52 -4.00 -4.87 2.55
CA GLN A 52 -4.05 -3.75 3.51
C GLN A 52 -4.77 -2.48 3.03
N ALA A 53 -5.45 -2.50 1.87
CA ALA A 53 -6.03 -1.29 1.27
C ALA A 53 -7.46 -0.95 1.73
N GLU A 54 -7.82 -1.20 2.98
CA GLU A 54 -8.92 -0.43 3.62
C GLU A 54 -8.42 0.86 4.27
N GLU A 55 -7.11 1.11 4.33
CA GLU A 55 -6.60 2.39 4.79
C GLU A 55 -5.41 2.79 3.91
N ASN A 56 -5.31 4.08 3.60
CA ASN A 56 -4.20 4.70 2.88
C ASN A 56 -4.27 4.69 1.33
N LYS A 57 -5.08 5.60 0.80
CA LYS A 57 -4.80 6.23 -0.51
C LYS A 57 -3.51 7.06 -0.36
N ALA A 58 -2.47 6.70 -1.11
CA ALA A 58 -1.80 7.56 -2.10
C ALA A 58 -0.37 7.08 -2.34
N SER A 59 -0.09 6.64 -3.57
CA SER A 59 0.95 7.19 -4.43
C SER A 59 1.31 6.18 -5.51
N ILE A 60 1.12 6.57 -6.77
CA ILE A 60 1.76 5.93 -7.91
C ILE A 60 2.70 6.97 -8.50
N ASP A 61 3.87 6.46 -8.89
CA ASP A 61 4.70 6.87 -10.03
C ASP A 61 5.89 7.78 -9.72
N SER A 62 7.09 7.21 -9.81
CA SER A 62 8.28 7.91 -10.30
C SER A 62 9.28 6.89 -10.84
N ASP A 63 9.31 6.75 -12.15
CA ASP A 63 10.40 6.13 -12.92
C ASP A 63 11.33 7.25 -13.46
N GLN A 64 12.63 7.04 -13.24
CA GLN A 64 13.83 7.54 -13.96
C GLN A 64 14.50 8.93 -13.74
N THR A 65 15.74 8.82 -13.19
CA THR A 65 17.06 9.16 -13.80
C THR A 65 17.51 10.62 -13.96
N SER A 66 18.46 11.07 -13.12
CA SER A 66 19.85 11.45 -13.50
C SER A 66 20.55 12.29 -12.42
N ALA A 67 21.85 12.00 -12.22
CA ALA A 67 22.77 12.67 -11.32
C ALA A 67 23.10 14.12 -11.74
N THR A 68 23.39 15.02 -10.79
CA THR A 68 24.50 16.01 -10.79
C THR A 68 24.46 16.88 -9.52
N ALA A 69 25.64 17.15 -8.97
CA ALA A 69 25.90 17.90 -7.75
C ALA A 69 25.65 19.42 -7.88
N ALA A 70 24.73 19.94 -7.06
CA ALA A 70 24.60 21.32 -6.55
C ALA A 70 23.40 21.31 -5.57
N PRO A 71 23.29 22.21 -4.57
CA PRO A 71 22.21 22.13 -3.58
C PRO A 71 20.89 22.54 -4.24
N ALA A 72 20.16 21.56 -4.74
CA ALA A 72 18.89 21.73 -5.41
C ALA A 72 17.75 21.90 -4.38
N PRO A 73 16.69 22.65 -4.72
CA PRO A 73 15.49 22.73 -3.91
C PRO A 73 14.95 21.32 -3.66
N ILE A 74 14.69 21.00 -2.40
CA ILE A 74 14.18 19.69 -1.98
C ILE A 74 12.91 19.41 -2.78
N SER A 75 12.94 18.35 -3.60
CA SER A 75 11.76 17.96 -4.38
C SER A 75 10.62 17.62 -3.44
N VAL A 76 9.38 17.91 -3.84
CA VAL A 76 8.18 17.63 -3.04
C VAL A 76 8.15 16.16 -2.62
N ASP A 77 8.56 15.23 -3.49
CA ASP A 77 8.70 13.81 -3.16
C ASP A 77 9.73 13.51 -2.07
N GLN A 78 10.85 14.24 -2.05
CA GLN A 78 11.86 14.09 -0.99
C GLN A 78 11.35 14.65 0.34
N LEU A 79 10.61 15.76 0.31
CA LEU A 79 9.98 16.33 1.50
C LEU A 79 8.92 15.38 2.07
N ILE A 80 8.06 14.83 1.20
CA ILE A 80 7.06 13.84 1.58
C ILE A 80 7.73 12.61 2.22
N LYS A 81 8.78 12.06 1.58
CA LYS A 81 9.54 10.94 2.16
C LYS A 81 10.10 11.26 3.53
N LEU A 82 10.71 12.44 3.69
CA LEU A 82 11.33 12.86 4.95
C LEU A 82 10.28 13.05 6.06
N GLN A 83 9.13 13.66 5.75
CA GLN A 83 8.06 13.85 6.72
C GLN A 83 7.41 12.52 7.12
N ILE A 84 7.20 11.61 6.17
CA ILE A 84 6.65 10.29 6.45
C ILE A 84 7.60 9.48 7.33
N SER A 85 8.90 9.42 7.01
CA SER A 85 9.88 8.68 7.82
C SER A 85 9.95 9.24 9.23
N GLN A 86 9.97 10.56 9.37
CA GLN A 86 9.97 11.23 10.67
C GLN A 86 8.70 10.92 11.48
N TYR A 87 7.53 10.94 10.84
CA TYR A 87 6.28 10.61 11.51
C TYR A 87 6.24 9.15 11.98
N ILE A 88 6.69 8.22 11.14
CA ILE A 88 6.78 6.79 11.49
C ILE A 88 7.69 6.58 12.71
N GLU A 89 8.88 7.19 12.69
CA GLU A 89 9.85 7.05 13.80
C GLU A 89 9.33 7.63 15.11
N GLN A 90 8.68 8.80 15.07
CA GLN A 90 8.23 9.46 16.29
C GLN A 90 6.94 8.90 16.87
N GLN A 91 6.03 8.39 16.03
CA GLN A 91 4.69 8.01 16.48
C GLN A 91 4.44 6.51 16.41
N VAL A 92 4.88 5.85 15.35
CA VAL A 92 4.51 4.46 15.08
C VAL A 92 5.47 3.49 15.75
N THR A 93 6.78 3.74 15.64
CA THR A 93 7.82 2.91 16.28
C THR A 93 7.63 2.74 17.79
N PRO A 94 7.42 3.79 18.61
CA PRO A 94 7.27 3.62 20.05
C PRO A 94 6.03 2.81 20.43
N GLN A 95 4.92 2.98 19.71
CA GLN A 95 3.70 2.18 19.94
C GLN A 95 3.93 0.70 19.65
N ILE A 96 4.65 0.38 18.57
CA ILE A 96 5.01 -1.01 18.26
C ILE A 96 5.91 -1.59 19.35
N THR A 97 6.92 -0.84 19.82
CA THR A 97 7.80 -1.29 20.90
C THR A 97 7.03 -1.51 22.20
N GLU A 98 6.12 -0.61 22.56
CA GLU A 98 5.30 -0.74 23.76
C GLU A 98 4.37 -1.95 23.70
N LEU A 99 3.69 -2.16 22.56
CA LEU A 99 2.86 -3.36 22.37
C LEU A 99 3.69 -4.64 22.43
N GLN A 100 4.88 -4.66 21.83
CA GLN A 100 5.80 -5.80 21.93
C GLN A 100 6.21 -6.06 23.39
N GLN A 101 6.44 -5.01 24.18
CA GLN A 101 6.78 -5.12 25.59
C GLN A 101 5.61 -5.68 26.41
N GLN A 102 4.37 -5.21 26.15
CA GLN A 102 3.17 -5.73 26.80
C GLN A 102 2.94 -7.21 26.48
N ILE A 103 3.17 -7.62 25.23
CA ILE A 103 3.08 -9.04 24.83
C ILE A 103 4.14 -9.88 25.55
N ALA A 104 5.38 -9.39 25.65
CA ALA A 104 6.45 -10.08 26.36
C ALA A 104 6.13 -10.25 27.86
N ASP A 105 5.61 -9.19 28.48
CA ASP A 105 5.22 -9.19 29.89
C ASP A 105 4.04 -10.15 30.15
N LEU A 106 2.97 -10.09 29.36
CA LEU A 106 1.84 -11.01 29.48
C LEU A 106 2.26 -12.47 29.28
N LYS A 107 3.19 -12.73 28.35
CA LYS A 107 3.75 -14.07 28.14
C LYS A 107 4.53 -14.54 29.37
N ALA A 108 5.31 -13.66 30.00
CA ALA A 108 6.03 -13.98 31.23
C ALA A 108 5.06 -14.25 32.41
N GLN A 109 3.99 -13.47 32.54
CA GLN A 109 2.95 -13.68 33.55
C GLN A 109 2.20 -15.01 33.38
N LEU A 110 1.92 -15.42 32.13
CA LEU A 110 1.33 -16.73 31.83
C LEU A 110 2.29 -17.86 32.19
N ALA A 111 3.56 -17.75 31.83
CA ALA A 111 4.58 -18.76 32.14
C ALA A 111 4.87 -18.88 33.64
N ALA A 112 4.66 -17.83 34.43
CA ALA A 112 4.81 -17.85 35.88
C ALA A 112 3.56 -18.38 36.63
N LYS A 113 2.45 -18.58 35.91
CA LYS A 113 1.16 -19.03 36.47
C LYS A 113 0.87 -20.52 36.20
N GLU A 114 1.65 -21.15 35.33
CA GLU A 114 1.77 -22.61 35.18
C GLU A 114 2.83 -23.18 36.15
#